data_AF-A0A2T8I9B5-F1
#
_entry.id   AF-A0A2T8I9B5-F1
#
_cell.length_a   1.000
_cell.length_b   1.000
_cell.length_c   1.000
_cell.angle_alpha   90.00
_cell.angle_beta   90.00
_cell.angle_gamma   90.00
#
_symmetry.space_group_name_H-M   'P 1'
#
loop_
_entity.id
_entity.type
_entity.pdbx_description
1 polymer ?
#
loop_
_entity_poly.entity_id
_entity_poly.type
_entity_poly.pdbx_seq_one_letter_code
_entity_poly.pdbx_strand_id
1 'polypeptide(L)'
;MKKKKALPSFLYLVFIVLLPWGVSFSFNKFTDFFVGFHSTRGWELLIRWVYNNFGWAPNELIFTIFVCSFPVILDTCLKFWVFFCLHRLSPSLVVIYHSISEA
;
A
#
# COMPACT_ATOMS: atom_id res chain seq x y z
N MET A 1 24.35 39.75 -3.68
CA MET A 1 24.34 38.72 -4.74
C MET A 1 22.94 38.10 -4.82
N LYS A 2 22.27 38.13 -5.97
CA LYS A 2 20.92 37.55 -6.14
C LYS A 2 21.05 36.03 -6.29
N LYS A 3 20.64 35.25 -5.27
CA LYS A 3 20.52 33.78 -5.37
C LYS A 3 19.47 33.45 -6.44
N LYS A 4 19.87 32.85 -7.55
CA LYS A 4 18.95 32.32 -8.56
C LYS A 4 18.47 30.95 -8.08
N LYS A 5 17.19 30.84 -7.71
CA LYS A 5 16.58 29.55 -7.39
C LYS A 5 16.42 28.77 -8.69
N ALA A 6 17.10 27.62 -8.79
CA ALA A 6 17.00 26.74 -9.94
C ALA A 6 15.59 26.15 -10.01
N LEU A 7 14.98 26.19 -11.20
CA LEU A 7 13.69 25.56 -11.44
C LEU A 7 13.88 24.03 -11.34
N PRO A 8 13.05 23.31 -10.55
CA PRO A 8 13.14 21.86 -10.50
C PRO A 8 12.95 21.26 -11.89
N SER A 9 13.75 20.26 -12.23
CA SER A 9 13.72 19.60 -13.54
C SER A 9 12.30 19.09 -13.86
N PHE A 10 11.89 19.16 -15.13
CA PHE A 10 10.60 18.66 -15.59
C PHE A 10 10.35 17.20 -15.15
N LEU A 11 11.39 16.37 -15.20
CA LEU A 11 11.33 14.98 -14.74
C LEU A 11 11.01 14.86 -13.24
N TYR A 12 11.43 15.83 -12.44
CA TYR A 12 11.16 15.86 -11.01
C TYR A 12 9.69 16.20 -10.71
N LEU A 13 9.11 17.14 -11.47
CA LEU A 13 7.68 17.48 -11.37
C LEU A 13 6.81 16.31 -11.81
N VAL A 14 7.20 15.61 -12.87
CA VAL A 14 6.55 14.37 -13.31
C VAL A 14 6.60 13.33 -12.18
N PHE A 15 7.76 13.12 -11.54
CA PHE A 15 7.91 12.14 -10.47
C PHE A 15 7.06 12.46 -9.23
N ILE A 16 7.00 13.73 -8.81
CA ILE A 16 6.25 14.11 -7.60
C ILE A 16 4.73 14.02 -7.78
N VAL A 17 4.24 14.09 -9.02
CA VAL A 17 2.81 13.96 -9.35
C VAL A 17 2.44 12.49 -9.64
N LEU A 18 3.27 11.77 -10.40
CA LEU A 18 3.00 10.37 -10.75
C LEU A 18 3.18 9.41 -9.59
N LEU A 19 4.10 9.67 -8.67
CA LEU A 19 4.40 8.73 -7.60
C LEU A 19 3.24 8.60 -6.59
N PRO A 20 2.63 9.69 -6.06
CA PRO A 20 1.45 9.58 -5.21
C PRO A 20 0.25 8.95 -5.94
N TRP A 21 0.03 9.36 -7.19
CA TRP A 21 -1.08 8.84 -8.00
C TRP A 21 -0.93 7.35 -8.31
N GLY A 22 0.27 6.91 -8.70
CA GLY A 22 0.58 5.51 -8.98
C GLY A 22 0.49 4.61 -7.74
N VAL A 23 0.86 5.13 -6.57
CA VAL A 23 0.70 4.43 -5.28
C VAL A 23 -0.78 4.28 -4.94
N SER A 24 -1.58 5.35 -5.07
CA SER A 24 -3.03 5.28 -4.83
C SER A 24 -3.75 4.32 -5.78
N PHE A 25 -3.38 4.32 -7.06
CA PHE A 25 -3.95 3.41 -8.06
C PHE A 25 -3.58 1.94 -7.80
N SER A 26 -2.32 1.67 -7.47
CA SER A 26 -1.86 0.32 -7.12
C SER A 26 -2.57 -0.21 -5.88
N PHE A 27 -2.77 0.67 -4.89
CA PHE A 27 -3.50 0.35 -3.67
C PHE A 27 -4.97 -0.01 -3.95
N ASN A 28 -5.70 0.80 -4.73
CA ASN A 28 -7.10 0.52 -5.05
C ASN A 28 -7.27 -0.81 -5.80
N LYS A 29 -6.36 -1.11 -6.73
CA LYS A 29 -6.37 -2.41 -7.43
C LYS A 29 -6.06 -3.58 -6.49
N PHE A 30 -5.16 -3.38 -5.53
CA PHE A 30 -4.86 -4.40 -4.55
C PHE A 30 -6.07 -4.64 -3.65
N THR A 31 -6.71 -3.60 -3.12
CA THR A 31 -7.94 -3.77 -2.33
C THR A 31 -9.04 -4.43 -3.15
N ASP A 32 -9.25 -4.00 -4.40
CA ASP A 32 -10.25 -4.60 -5.28
C ASP A 32 -9.95 -6.06 -5.63
N PHE A 33 -8.67 -6.46 -5.66
CA PHE A 33 -8.29 -7.86 -5.83
C PHE A 33 -8.69 -8.70 -4.61
N PHE A 34 -8.34 -8.26 -3.40
CA PHE A 34 -8.67 -8.99 -2.16
C PHE A 34 -10.18 -8.96 -1.82
N VAL A 35 -10.84 -7.84 -2.07
CA VAL A 35 -12.30 -7.69 -2.01
C VAL A 35 -12.96 -8.49 -3.13
N GLY A 36 -12.36 -8.57 -4.32
CA GLY A 36 -12.80 -9.40 -5.45
C GLY A 36 -12.83 -10.90 -5.13
N PHE A 37 -12.06 -11.36 -4.14
CA PHE A 37 -12.21 -12.68 -3.52
C PHE A 37 -13.39 -12.76 -2.53
N HIS A 38 -14.43 -11.93 -2.68
CA HIS A 38 -15.66 -12.02 -1.87
C HIS A 38 -16.42 -13.35 -2.02
N SER A 39 -16.07 -14.17 -3.00
CA SER A 39 -16.53 -15.55 -3.04
C SER A 39 -15.93 -16.28 -1.84
N THR A 40 -16.76 -16.63 -0.86
CA THR A 40 -16.43 -17.49 0.29
C THR A 40 -15.65 -18.73 -0.15
N ARG A 41 -15.93 -19.21 -1.37
CA ARG A 41 -15.25 -20.34 -2.03
C ARG A 41 -13.76 -20.10 -2.31
N GLY A 42 -13.37 -18.89 -2.70
CA GLY A 42 -11.98 -18.54 -2.99
C GLY A 42 -11.10 -18.65 -1.75
N TRP A 43 -11.60 -18.11 -0.63
CA TRP A 43 -10.96 -18.26 0.67
C TRP A 43 -10.99 -19.71 1.17
N GLU A 44 -12.08 -20.43 0.94
CA GLU A 44 -12.20 -21.85 1.29
C GLU A 44 -11.09 -22.69 0.66
N LEU A 45 -10.84 -22.48 -0.63
CA LEU A 45 -9.79 -23.20 -1.36
C LEU A 45 -8.38 -22.83 -0.88
N LEU A 46 -8.12 -21.53 -0.66
CA LEU A 46 -6.82 -21.06 -0.15
C LEU A 46 -6.52 -21.65 1.23
N ILE A 47 -7.49 -21.60 2.14
CA ILE A 47 -7.32 -22.08 3.52
C ILE A 47 -7.24 -23.60 3.54
N ARG A 48 -8.08 -24.33 2.78
CA ARG A 48 -7.95 -25.80 2.63
C ARG A 48 -6.57 -26.20 2.10
N TRP A 49 -6.02 -25.44 1.15
CA TRP A 49 -4.67 -25.68 0.65
C TRP A 49 -3.63 -25.52 1.77
N VAL A 50 -3.69 -24.44 2.55
CA VAL A 50 -2.78 -24.23 3.69
C VAL A 50 -2.93 -25.34 4.74
N TYR A 51 -4.15 -25.65 5.16
CA TYR A 51 -4.42 -26.67 6.18
C TYR A 51 -3.96 -28.06 5.75
N ASN A 52 -4.15 -28.45 4.49
CA ASN A 52 -3.68 -29.73 3.96
C ASN A 52 -2.14 -29.84 3.96
N ASN A 53 -1.43 -28.73 3.75
CA ASN A 53 0.03 -28.73 3.83
C ASN A 53 0.55 -28.80 5.28
N PHE A 54 -0.20 -28.28 6.25
CA PHE A 54 0.16 -28.30 7.67
C PHE A 54 -0.40 -29.50 8.46
N GLY A 55 -1.30 -30.29 7.86
CA GLY A 55 -1.92 -31.47 8.50
C GLY A 55 -2.91 -31.13 9.62
N TRP A 56 -3.48 -29.91 9.62
CA TRP A 56 -4.41 -29.47 10.66
C TRP A 56 -5.86 -29.84 10.32
N ALA A 57 -6.66 -30.12 11.35
CA ALA A 57 -8.10 -30.30 11.20
C ALA A 57 -8.76 -28.93 10.91
N PRO A 58 -9.53 -28.80 9.81
CA PRO A 58 -10.20 -27.56 9.48
C PRO A 58 -11.28 -27.26 10.53
N ASN A 59 -11.23 -26.05 11.08
CA ASN A 59 -12.19 -25.57 12.08
C ASN A 59 -12.98 -24.42 11.47
N GLU A 60 -14.27 -24.68 11.18
CA GLU A 60 -15.16 -23.76 10.45
C GLU A 60 -15.27 -22.38 11.12
N LEU A 61 -15.13 -22.32 12.45
CA LEU A 61 -15.17 -21.06 13.20
C LEU A 61 -13.94 -20.19 12.92
N ILE A 62 -12.75 -20.79 12.92
CA ILE A 62 -11.49 -20.09 12.60
C ILE A 62 -11.52 -19.62 11.15
N PHE A 63 -12.01 -20.46 10.25
CA PHE A 63 -12.20 -20.11 8.84
C PHE A 63 -13.09 -18.88 8.69
N THR A 64 -14.28 -18.89 9.30
CA THR A 64 -15.26 -17.80 9.18
C THR A 64 -14.71 -16.49 9.75
N ILE A 65 -14.07 -16.55 10.94
CA ILE A 65 -13.49 -15.37 11.58
C ILE A 65 -12.34 -14.80 10.73
N PHE A 66 -11.49 -15.66 10.18
CA PHE A 66 -10.38 -15.26 9.32
C PHE A 66 -10.89 -14.60 8.03
N VAL A 67 -11.82 -15.24 7.31
CA VAL A 67 -12.36 -14.71 6.05
C VAL A 67 -13.03 -13.36 6.21
N CYS A 68 -13.70 -13.12 7.34
CA CYS A 68 -14.35 -11.84 7.61
C CYS A 68 -13.38 -10.76 8.12
N SER A 69 -12.38 -11.14 8.94
CA SER A 69 -11.52 -10.16 9.62
C SER A 69 -10.28 -9.80 8.80
N PHE A 70 -9.68 -10.79 8.12
CA PHE A 70 -8.43 -10.64 7.38
C PHE A 70 -8.51 -9.57 6.28
N PRO A 71 -9.56 -9.48 5.45
CA PRO A 71 -9.66 -8.46 4.41
C PRO A 71 -9.72 -7.04 4.99
N VAL A 72 -10.43 -6.86 6.11
CA VAL A 72 -10.61 -5.56 6.77
C VAL A 72 -9.32 -5.09 7.43
N ILE A 73 -8.60 -6.00 8.08
CA ILE A 73 -7.29 -5.72 8.68
C ILE A 73 -6.29 -5.37 7.58
N LEU A 74 -6.25 -6.16 6.50
CA LEU A 74 -5.35 -5.93 5.37
C LEU A 74 -5.61 -4.57 4.70
N ASP A 75 -6.88 -4.22 4.44
CA ASP A 75 -7.28 -2.90 3.92
C ASP A 75 -6.80 -1.76 4.81
N THR A 76 -7.00 -1.88 6.13
CA THR A 76 -6.59 -0.86 7.10
C THR A 76 -5.06 -0.73 7.19
N CYS A 77 -4.34 -1.86 7.25
CA CYS A 77 -2.88 -1.89 7.28
C CYS A 77 -2.27 -1.29 6.02
N LEU A 78 -2.83 -1.58 4.85
CA LEU A 78 -2.34 -1.03 3.60
C LEU A 78 -2.69 0.46 3.46
N LYS A 79 -3.87 0.91 3.91
CA LYS A 79 -4.20 2.35 3.99
C LYS A 79 -3.22 3.08 4.89
N PHE A 80 -2.94 2.51 6.06
CA PHE A 80 -1.95 3.03 6.98
C PHE A 80 -0.56 3.06 6.35
N TRP A 81 -0.15 2.00 5.66
CA TRP A 81 1.14 1.93 4.97
C TRP A 81 1.25 2.97 3.85
N VAL A 82 0.20 3.17 3.05
CA VAL A 82 0.17 4.22 2.01
C VAL A 82 0.24 5.59 2.64
N PHE A 83 -0.54 5.84 3.69
CA PHE A 83 -0.50 7.11 4.42
C PHE A 83 0.89 7.35 5.00
N PHE A 84 1.50 6.32 5.59
CA PHE A 84 2.84 6.36 6.13
C PHE A 84 3.90 6.60 5.04
N CYS A 85 3.80 5.92 3.90
CA CYS A 85 4.68 6.13 2.75
C CYS A 85 4.58 7.56 2.21
N LEU A 86 3.36 8.09 2.02
CA LEU A 86 3.14 9.45 1.55
C LEU A 86 3.59 10.49 2.59
N HIS A 87 3.32 10.25 3.87
CA HIS A 87 3.72 11.14 4.95
C HIS A 87 5.24 11.12 5.21
N ARG A 88 5.92 10.00 4.92
CA ARG A 88 7.39 9.87 5.00
C ARG A 88 8.11 10.43 3.76
N LEU A 89 7.41 10.61 2.64
CA LEU A 89 7.92 11.38 1.49
C LEU A 89 7.92 12.91 1.74
N SER A 90 7.07 13.39 2.65
CA SER A 90 7.04 14.80 3.07
C SER A 90 8.38 15.32 3.68
N PRO A 91 9.09 14.59 4.56
CA PRO A 91 10.40 15.01 5.07
C PRO A 91 11.57 14.82 4.07
N SER A 92 11.48 13.86 3.13
CA SER A 92 12.53 13.71 2.11
C SER A 92 12.51 14.86 1.09
N LEU A 93 11.36 15.52 0.90
CA LEU A 93 11.27 16.79 0.18
C LEU A 93 11.93 17.94 0.95
N VAL A 94 11.75 18.01 2.28
CA VAL A 94 12.36 19.04 3.13
C VAL A 94 13.89 18.98 3.10
N VAL A 95 14.48 17.78 3.11
CA VAL A 95 15.94 17.60 3.03
C VAL A 95 16.47 18.00 1.64
N ILE A 96 15.72 17.72 0.57
CA ILE A 96 16.03 18.21 -0.78
C ILE A 96 15.87 19.74 -0.86
N TYR A 97 14.93 20.32 -0.13
CA TYR A 97 14.74 21.77 -0.04
C TYR A 97 15.93 22.45 0.63
N HIS A 98 16.46 21.86 1.70
CA HIS A 98 17.67 22.36 2.36
C HIS A 98 18.91 22.23 1.46
N SER A 99 19.09 21.11 0.75
CA SER A 99 20.25 20.93 -0.14
C SER A 99 20.22 21.82 -1.38
N ILE A 100 19.03 22.17 -1.89
CA ILE A 100 18.86 23.15 -2.98
C ILE A 100 18.94 24.60 -2.46
N SER A 101 18.58 24.85 -1.19
CA SER A 101 18.62 26.18 -0.56
C SER A 101 20.01 26.60 -0.10
N GLU A 102 20.86 25.64 0.28
CA GLU A 102 22.27 25.88 0.66
C GLU A 102 23.20 26.06 -0.55
N ALA A 103 22.84 25.53 -1.73
CA ALA A 103 23.47 25.87 -3.02
C ALA A 103 23.22 27.34 -3.43
#